data_AF-K3YEC5-F1
#
_entry.id   AF-K3YEC5-F1
#
_cell.length_a   1.000
_cell.length_b   1.000
_cell.length_c   1.000
_cell.angle_alpha   90.00
_cell.angle_beta   90.00
_cell.angle_gamma   90.00
#
_symmetry.space_group_name_H-M   'P 1'
#
loop_
_entity.id
_entity.type
_entity.pdbx_description
1 polymer ?
#
loop_
_entity_poly.entity_id
_entity_poly.type
_entity_poly.pdbx_seq_one_letter_code
_entity_poly.pdbx_strand_id
1 'polypeptide(L)'
;MTEEGLTQFTHHDQLHSNAGVQTCTPSTHVPCLGGIADDYETRCSVKSVHEVISQFDSAKRELVKSIGFGGLLQFPALTEINRNLAVWLLRKADVNSQSIVIDHSRIFTFSKEDVKLAFGIPAAGKRVMQIESGCPGSQVAYVRSCLNLTGKDSRCEKAAQEVLQRQYYTAMHAEEKASFKVAFVVFFFVMATLFAPPSKHDHSRTDFWAALGRPNEIGSYDWSSYVIGHLLFAAAKLQSDLTKNIHSPLITGCILFLQVLYLGSIDLGVLNMPHNSFPRSQWFTPERIRAMLAADTVHNLRGMPRPSAEVCYTWAKMSGRAQQHSTTTRLFDAAMHWVSVLNISEE
;
A
#
# COMPACT_ATOMS: atom_id res chain seq x y z
N MET A 1 -39.75 -59.20 -14.43
CA MET A 1 -40.87 -60.10 -14.78
C MET A 1 -42.04 -59.64 -13.93
N THR A 2 -43.10 -59.01 -14.38
CA THR A 2 -43.74 -58.75 -15.69
C THR A 2 -44.78 -57.67 -15.35
N GLU A 3 -44.68 -56.45 -15.89
CA GLU A 3 -45.54 -55.90 -16.95
C GLU A 3 -47.06 -56.08 -16.78
N GLU A 4 -47.77 -54.94 -16.65
CA GLU A 4 -49.12 -54.59 -17.17
C GLU A 4 -49.52 -53.27 -16.48
N GLY A 5 -50.01 -52.19 -17.08
CA GLY A 5 -50.60 -51.99 -18.41
C GLY A 5 -51.91 -51.20 -18.28
N LEU A 6 -51.83 -49.87 -18.43
CA LEU A 6 -52.87 -48.90 -18.83
C LEU A 6 -54.22 -48.78 -18.07
N THR A 7 -54.57 -47.53 -17.73
CA THR A 7 -55.88 -46.94 -18.07
C THR A 7 -55.80 -45.40 -18.10
N GLN A 8 -56.19 -44.82 -19.24
CA GLN A 8 -56.44 -43.38 -19.46
C GLN A 8 -57.90 -43.04 -19.11
N PHE A 9 -58.21 -41.81 -18.68
CA PHE A 9 -59.06 -40.82 -19.39
C PHE A 9 -59.48 -39.62 -18.50
N THR A 10 -59.02 -38.41 -18.90
CA THR A 10 -59.71 -37.10 -18.99
C THR A 10 -60.66 -36.57 -17.91
N HIS A 11 -60.44 -35.33 -17.42
CA HIS A 11 -61.29 -34.17 -17.77
C HIS A 11 -60.73 -32.79 -17.32
N HIS A 12 -60.84 -31.84 -18.24
CA HIS A 12 -61.04 -30.37 -18.15
C HIS A 12 -60.11 -29.39 -17.39
N ASP A 13 -59.59 -28.48 -18.22
CA ASP A 13 -59.24 -27.08 -17.98
C ASP A 13 -60.14 -26.34 -16.97
N GLN A 14 -59.51 -25.50 -16.15
CA GLN A 14 -59.90 -24.09 -16.07
C GLN A 14 -58.76 -23.20 -15.56
N LEU A 15 -58.31 -22.33 -16.47
CA LEU A 15 -57.49 -21.15 -16.21
C LEU A 15 -58.24 -20.19 -15.28
N HIS A 16 -57.63 -19.83 -14.15
CA HIS A 16 -57.89 -18.55 -13.50
C HIS A 16 -56.58 -17.82 -13.21
N SER A 17 -56.41 -16.78 -14.01
CA SER A 17 -55.52 -15.63 -13.83
C SER A 17 -55.54 -15.13 -12.39
N ASN A 18 -54.34 -14.94 -11.81
CA ASN A 18 -54.17 -13.92 -10.78
C ASN A 18 -52.86 -13.18 -11.03
N ALA A 19 -53.01 -11.94 -11.51
CA ALA A 19 -51.95 -11.00 -11.80
C ALA A 19 -51.32 -10.51 -10.49
N GLY A 20 -50.12 -11.01 -10.19
CA GLY A 20 -49.22 -10.42 -9.21
C GLY A 20 -48.33 -9.39 -9.88
N VAL A 21 -48.54 -8.11 -9.55
CA VAL A 21 -47.74 -6.97 -9.98
C VAL A 21 -46.27 -7.18 -9.56
N GLN A 22 -45.41 -7.48 -10.53
CA GLN A 22 -43.95 -7.45 -10.35
C GLN A 22 -43.48 -6.00 -10.50
N THR A 23 -43.14 -5.37 -9.38
CA THR A 23 -42.48 -4.07 -9.36
C THR A 23 -41.07 -4.22 -9.96
N CYS A 24 -40.88 -3.71 -11.17
CA CYS A 24 -39.59 -3.58 -11.81
C CYS A 24 -38.70 -2.61 -11.00
N THR A 25 -37.67 -3.13 -10.36
CA THR A 25 -36.54 -2.32 -9.91
C THR A 25 -35.57 -2.13 -11.10
N PRO A 26 -35.04 -0.93 -11.36
CA PRO A 26 -34.11 -0.72 -12.47
C PRO A 26 -32.79 -1.41 -12.13
N SER A 27 -32.44 -2.44 -12.90
CA SER A 27 -31.11 -3.02 -12.96
C SER A 27 -30.12 -1.95 -13.42
N THR A 28 -29.28 -1.46 -12.51
CA THR A 28 -28.11 -0.63 -12.85
C THR A 28 -27.06 -1.55 -13.48
N HIS A 29 -27.16 -1.73 -14.80
CA HIS A 29 -26.13 -2.38 -15.60
C HIS A 29 -24.83 -1.55 -15.51
N VAL A 30 -23.85 -2.09 -14.80
CA VAL A 30 -22.46 -1.62 -14.80
C VAL A 30 -21.84 -2.01 -16.14
N PRO A 31 -21.18 -1.09 -16.89
CA PRO A 31 -20.42 -1.49 -18.06
C PRO A 31 -19.18 -2.26 -17.61
N CYS A 32 -19.09 -3.52 -18.02
CA CYS A 32 -17.93 -4.37 -17.81
C CYS A 32 -16.68 -3.75 -18.44
N LEU A 33 -15.65 -3.51 -17.62
CA LEU A 33 -14.28 -3.38 -18.12
C LEU A 33 -13.89 -4.72 -18.74
N GLY A 34 -13.62 -4.74 -20.04
CA GLY A 34 -13.18 -5.94 -20.75
C GLY A 34 -11.91 -6.53 -20.11
N GLY A 35 -11.99 -7.83 -19.82
CA GLY A 35 -10.90 -8.64 -19.27
C GLY A 35 -11.45 -9.57 -18.20
N ILE A 36 -11.14 -10.86 -18.33
CA ILE A 36 -11.55 -11.97 -17.46
C ILE A 36 -11.39 -11.57 -15.98
N ALA A 37 -12.27 -12.05 -15.09
CA ALA A 37 -12.07 -11.93 -13.65
C ALA A 37 -10.79 -12.67 -13.26
N ASP A 38 -9.65 -12.01 -13.40
CA ASP A 38 -8.35 -12.54 -13.03
C ASP A 38 -8.34 -12.68 -11.50
N ASP A 39 -8.15 -13.91 -11.01
CA ASP A 39 -8.01 -14.16 -9.58
C ASP A 39 -6.63 -13.70 -9.12
N TYR A 40 -6.52 -12.51 -8.54
CA TYR A 40 -5.25 -12.00 -8.03
C TYR A 40 -5.01 -12.44 -6.60
N GLU A 41 -3.90 -13.16 -6.36
CA GLU A 41 -3.46 -13.52 -5.02
C GLU A 41 -2.79 -12.33 -4.31
N THR A 42 -3.14 -12.11 -3.05
CA THR A 42 -2.36 -11.26 -2.14
C THR A 42 -2.20 -11.98 -0.81
N ARG A 43 -1.04 -11.80 -0.19
CA ARG A 43 -0.76 -12.32 1.16
C ARG A 43 -0.86 -11.23 2.23
N CYS A 44 -1.39 -10.04 1.90
CA CYS A 44 -1.38 -8.88 2.79
C CYS A 44 -2.27 -9.16 3.98
N SER A 45 -1.66 -9.29 5.16
CA SER A 45 -2.42 -9.38 6.38
C SER A 45 -2.28 -8.10 7.18
N VAL A 46 -2.84 -7.01 6.64
CA VAL A 46 -3.04 -5.75 7.37
C VAL A 46 -3.82 -5.98 8.68
N LYS A 47 -4.72 -6.98 8.67
CA LYS A 47 -5.46 -7.44 9.84
C LYS A 47 -4.53 -7.97 10.93
N SER A 48 -3.64 -8.92 10.59
CA SER A 48 -2.69 -9.48 11.54
C SER A 48 -1.74 -8.41 12.11
N VAL A 49 -1.34 -7.44 11.29
CA VAL A 49 -0.52 -6.30 11.75
C VAL A 49 -1.25 -5.52 12.83
N HIS A 50 -2.51 -5.13 12.59
CA HIS A 50 -3.29 -4.40 13.58
C HIS A 50 -3.55 -5.23 14.85
N GLU A 51 -3.92 -6.51 14.72
CA GLU A 51 -4.20 -7.40 15.85
C GLU A 51 -3.00 -7.61 16.77
N VAL A 52 -1.78 -7.68 16.21
CA VAL A 52 -0.57 -7.81 17.03
C VAL A 52 -0.24 -6.49 17.73
N ILE A 53 -0.34 -5.36 17.01
CA ILE A 53 -0.02 -4.03 17.56
C ILE A 53 -1.02 -3.61 18.65
N SER A 54 -2.29 -4.01 18.54
CA SER A 54 -3.32 -3.69 19.54
C SER A 54 -3.04 -4.33 20.91
N GLN A 55 -2.28 -5.43 20.94
CA GLN A 55 -1.91 -6.16 22.17
C GLN A 55 -0.65 -5.61 22.86
N PHE A 56 0.00 -4.58 22.31
CA PHE A 56 1.24 -4.05 22.88
C PHE A 56 0.98 -3.20 24.12
N ASP A 57 1.69 -3.55 25.20
CA ASP A 57 1.85 -2.73 26.39
C ASP A 57 2.71 -1.48 26.13
N SER A 58 2.85 -0.63 27.17
CA SER A 58 3.65 0.60 27.09
C SER A 58 5.12 0.32 26.79
N ALA A 59 5.72 -0.73 27.35
CA ALA A 59 7.12 -1.06 27.15
C ALA A 59 7.42 -1.48 25.70
N LYS A 60 6.57 -2.33 25.12
CA LYS A 60 6.63 -2.75 23.71
C LYS A 60 6.45 -1.55 22.77
N ARG A 61 5.52 -0.65 23.08
CA ARG A 61 5.31 0.58 22.31
C ARG A 61 6.55 1.49 22.34
N GLU A 62 7.19 1.64 23.50
CA GLU A 62 8.45 2.40 23.60
C GLU A 62 9.59 1.74 22.81
N LEU A 63 9.67 0.42 22.76
CA LEU A 63 10.65 -0.26 21.91
C LEU A 63 10.44 0.05 20.42
N VAL A 64 9.19 0.01 19.94
CA VAL A 64 8.84 0.38 18.54
C VAL A 64 9.20 1.84 18.24
N LYS A 65 8.93 2.76 19.17
CA LYS A 65 9.33 4.16 19.03
C LYS A 65 10.85 4.32 19.01
N SER A 66 11.57 3.59 19.85
CA SER A 66 13.04 3.69 19.96
C SER A 66 13.78 3.32 18.68
N ILE A 67 13.18 2.49 17.82
CA ILE A 67 13.74 2.12 16.51
C ILE A 67 13.23 3.02 15.38
N GLY A 68 12.45 4.05 15.67
CA GLY A 68 11.93 5.00 14.68
C GLY A 68 10.67 4.55 13.95
N PHE A 69 10.01 3.46 14.39
CA PHE A 69 8.80 2.91 13.77
C PHE A 69 7.52 3.32 14.53
N GLY A 70 7.58 4.36 15.35
CA GLY A 70 6.47 4.79 16.23
C GLY A 70 5.17 5.12 15.48
N GLY A 71 5.24 5.55 14.21
CA GLY A 71 4.04 5.79 13.41
C GLY A 71 3.22 4.51 13.18
N LEU A 72 3.87 3.35 13.05
CA LEU A 72 3.17 2.08 12.87
C LEU A 72 2.32 1.68 14.07
N LEU A 73 2.51 2.28 15.25
CA LEU A 73 1.63 2.03 16.39
C LEU A 73 0.20 2.55 16.18
N GLN A 74 0.00 3.44 15.21
CA GLN A 74 -1.28 4.00 14.80
C GLN A 74 -1.79 3.35 13.50
N PHE A 75 -1.32 2.14 13.20
CA PHE A 75 -1.75 1.41 12.01
C PHE A 75 -3.27 1.22 12.03
N PRO A 76 -3.98 1.55 10.94
CA PRO A 76 -5.43 1.48 10.90
C PRO A 76 -5.92 0.03 11.05
N ALA A 77 -7.14 -0.12 11.59
CA ALA A 77 -7.81 -1.40 11.78
C ALA A 77 -8.34 -1.99 10.45
N LEU A 78 -7.45 -2.18 9.48
CA LEU A 78 -7.79 -2.70 8.16
C LEU A 78 -7.99 -4.21 8.22
N THR A 79 -9.14 -4.69 7.75
CA THR A 79 -9.42 -6.11 7.60
C THR A 79 -8.86 -6.66 6.29
N GLU A 80 -8.84 -5.84 5.24
CA GLU A 80 -8.40 -6.20 3.91
C GLU A 80 -7.93 -4.98 3.11
N ILE A 81 -7.18 -5.25 2.03
CA ILE A 81 -6.80 -4.25 1.02
C ILE A 81 -7.67 -4.45 -0.21
N ASN A 82 -8.18 -3.36 -0.80
CA ASN A 82 -8.90 -3.44 -2.07
C ASN A 82 -7.95 -3.90 -3.21
N ARG A 83 -8.07 -5.16 -3.62
CA ARG A 83 -7.19 -5.79 -4.63
C ARG A 83 -7.34 -5.16 -6.01
N ASN A 84 -8.55 -4.79 -6.41
CA ASN A 84 -8.81 -4.19 -7.72
C ASN A 84 -8.09 -2.83 -7.84
N LEU A 85 -8.22 -2.00 -6.80
CA LEU A 85 -7.49 -0.74 -6.73
C LEU A 85 -5.97 -0.97 -6.67
N ALA A 86 -5.51 -1.97 -5.92
CA ALA A 86 -4.09 -2.31 -5.84
C ALA A 86 -3.49 -2.62 -7.22
N VAL A 87 -4.13 -3.54 -7.96
CA VAL A 87 -3.72 -3.93 -9.32
C VAL A 87 -3.77 -2.72 -10.24
N TRP A 88 -4.85 -1.93 -10.18
CA TRP A 88 -4.99 -0.74 -11.00
C TRP A 88 -3.87 0.28 -10.74
N LEU A 89 -3.55 0.58 -9.47
CA LEU A 89 -2.47 1.50 -9.11
C LEU A 89 -1.09 0.98 -9.54
N LEU A 90 -0.82 -0.33 -9.35
CA LEU A 90 0.43 -0.94 -9.78
C LEU A 90 0.58 -0.95 -11.32
N ARG A 91 -0.51 -1.14 -12.06
CA ARG A 91 -0.52 -1.00 -13.54
C ARG A 91 -0.26 0.44 -13.99
N LYS A 92 -0.65 1.43 -13.19
CA LYS A 92 -0.43 2.86 -13.45
C LYS A 92 0.88 3.39 -12.89
N ALA A 93 1.61 2.59 -12.12
CA ALA A 93 2.90 2.98 -11.56
C ALA A 93 3.98 2.99 -12.64
N ASP A 94 4.62 4.13 -12.84
CA ASP A 94 5.78 4.28 -13.71
C ASP A 94 7.06 4.14 -12.88
N VAL A 95 7.85 3.12 -13.21
CA VAL A 95 9.05 2.73 -12.45
C VAL A 95 10.17 3.75 -12.60
N ASN A 96 10.29 4.37 -13.78
CA ASN A 96 11.39 5.28 -14.09
C ASN A 96 11.23 6.64 -13.41
N SER A 97 10.00 7.16 -13.42
CA SER A 97 9.64 8.46 -12.84
C SER A 97 9.19 8.36 -11.38
N GLN A 98 9.06 7.15 -10.82
CA GLN A 98 8.57 6.92 -9.47
C GLN A 98 7.25 7.65 -9.21
N SER A 99 6.27 7.36 -10.06
CA SER A 99 4.99 8.08 -10.06
C SER A 99 3.82 7.17 -10.40
N ILE A 100 2.60 7.59 -10.05
CA ILE A 100 1.36 7.00 -10.54
C ILE A 100 0.86 7.88 -11.68
N VAL A 101 0.88 7.35 -12.91
CA VAL A 101 0.50 8.06 -14.13
C VAL A 101 -0.88 7.58 -14.57
N ILE A 102 -1.92 8.32 -14.20
CA ILE A 102 -3.30 7.95 -14.59
C ILE A 102 -3.55 8.41 -16.03
N ASP A 103 -3.24 9.68 -16.31
CA ASP A 103 -3.24 10.35 -17.61
C ASP A 103 -2.28 11.56 -17.61
N HIS A 104 -2.26 12.35 -18.68
CA HIS A 104 -1.38 13.50 -18.88
C HIS A 104 -1.48 14.60 -17.81
N SER A 105 -2.62 14.70 -17.13
CA SER A 105 -2.90 15.75 -16.12
C SER A 105 -2.86 15.22 -14.68
N ARG A 106 -2.85 13.90 -14.51
CA ARG A 106 -2.92 13.21 -13.22
C ARG A 106 -1.71 12.33 -13.02
N ILE A 107 -0.63 12.98 -12.57
CA ILE A 107 0.66 12.35 -12.28
C ILE A 107 0.97 12.58 -10.80
N PHE A 108 1.02 11.49 -10.03
CA PHE A 108 1.32 11.53 -8.61
C PHE A 108 2.72 10.96 -8.37
N THR A 109 3.75 11.81 -8.46
CA THR A 109 5.11 11.46 -8.05
C THR A 109 5.18 11.24 -6.54
N PHE A 110 5.90 10.22 -6.11
CA PHE A 110 6.12 9.96 -4.69
C PHE A 110 7.59 9.87 -4.35
N SER A 111 7.94 10.11 -3.09
CA SER A 111 9.31 10.00 -2.57
C SER A 111 9.33 9.27 -1.23
N LYS A 112 10.54 9.00 -0.73
CA LYS A 112 10.74 8.36 0.58
C LYS A 112 10.17 9.21 1.73
N GLU A 113 10.14 10.53 1.55
CA GLU A 113 9.48 11.44 2.48
C GLU A 113 7.98 11.16 2.55
N ASP A 114 7.33 10.85 1.43
CA ASP A 114 5.90 10.50 1.42
C ASP A 114 5.62 9.20 2.17
N VAL A 115 6.52 8.21 2.08
CA VAL A 115 6.43 6.97 2.87
C VAL A 115 6.57 7.27 4.37
N LYS A 116 7.50 8.15 4.75
CA LYS A 116 7.61 8.64 6.13
C LYS A 116 6.35 9.36 6.58
N LEU A 117 5.74 10.21 5.76
CA LEU A 117 4.47 10.84 6.11
C LEU A 117 3.35 9.80 6.22
N ALA A 118 3.34 8.78 5.34
CA ALA A 118 2.33 7.75 5.30
C ALA A 118 2.35 6.83 6.53
N PHE A 119 3.54 6.39 6.96
CA PHE A 119 3.68 5.35 7.99
C PHE A 119 4.46 5.78 9.24
N GLY A 120 5.16 6.91 9.20
CA GLY A 120 6.03 7.36 10.30
C GLY A 120 7.21 6.42 10.54
N ILE A 121 7.84 5.95 9.47
CA ILE A 121 9.08 5.14 9.49
C ILE A 121 10.29 6.00 9.05
N PRO A 122 11.53 5.57 9.35
CA PRO A 122 12.73 6.34 9.00
C PRO A 122 12.91 6.49 7.48
N ALA A 123 13.33 7.69 7.03
CA ALA A 123 13.58 8.03 5.62
C ALA A 123 14.99 8.61 5.35
N ALA A 124 15.91 8.43 6.30
CA ALA A 124 17.25 8.97 6.22
C ALA A 124 18.23 8.00 6.89
N GLY A 125 19.51 8.16 6.58
CA GLY A 125 20.59 7.36 7.14
C GLY A 125 21.12 6.31 6.17
N LYS A 126 21.62 5.20 6.70
CA LYS A 126 22.28 4.14 5.93
C LYS A 126 21.27 3.45 5.00
N ARG A 127 21.67 3.10 3.79
CA ARG A 127 20.83 2.30 2.89
C ARG A 127 20.55 0.94 3.53
N VAL A 128 19.28 0.54 3.61
CA VAL A 128 18.93 -0.86 3.89
C VAL A 128 19.43 -1.66 2.69
N MET A 129 20.36 -2.57 2.95
CA MET A 129 21.14 -3.29 1.93
C MET A 129 20.23 -3.79 0.79
N GLN A 130 20.36 -3.18 -0.39
CA GLN A 130 19.88 -3.73 -1.66
C GLN A 130 21.11 -4.37 -2.29
N ILE A 131 21.38 -5.64 -2.00
CA ILE A 131 22.71 -6.15 -2.27
C ILE A 131 22.71 -7.40 -3.14
N GLU A 132 23.35 -7.25 -4.30
CA GLU A 132 23.86 -8.27 -5.21
C GLU A 132 24.94 -9.19 -4.56
N SER A 133 25.55 -8.77 -3.44
CA SER A 133 26.57 -9.50 -2.65
C SER A 133 26.09 -10.20 -1.36
N GLY A 134 24.78 -10.36 -1.16
CA GLY A 134 24.19 -11.06 -0.01
C GLY A 134 24.32 -10.40 1.38
N CYS A 135 23.58 -10.94 2.36
CA CYS A 135 23.66 -10.56 3.78
C CYS A 135 24.79 -11.35 4.47
N PRO A 136 25.65 -10.73 5.30
CA PRO A 136 26.70 -11.47 6.02
C PRO A 136 26.11 -12.60 6.88
N GLY A 137 26.70 -13.80 6.81
CA GLY A 137 26.18 -14.99 7.48
C GLY A 137 26.02 -14.84 9.00
N SER A 138 26.87 -14.02 9.64
CA SER A 138 26.76 -13.68 11.07
C SER A 138 25.49 -12.90 11.41
N GLN A 139 25.07 -11.96 10.55
CA GLN A 139 23.84 -11.19 10.73
C GLN A 139 22.61 -12.04 10.50
N VAL A 140 22.67 -12.93 9.50
CA VAL A 140 21.61 -13.92 9.28
C VAL A 140 21.46 -14.82 10.50
N ALA A 141 22.56 -15.36 11.04
CA ALA A 141 22.55 -16.19 12.23
C ALA A 141 21.98 -15.46 13.45
N TYR A 142 22.35 -14.19 13.64
CA TYR A 142 21.81 -13.35 14.72
C TYR A 142 20.29 -13.17 14.62
N VAL A 143 19.77 -12.80 13.44
CA VAL A 143 18.32 -12.64 13.24
C VAL A 143 17.59 -13.96 13.44
N ARG A 144 18.15 -15.08 12.97
CA ARG A 144 17.57 -16.42 13.23
C ARG A 144 17.52 -16.73 14.72
N SER A 145 18.56 -16.38 15.47
CA SER A 145 18.60 -16.55 16.93
C SER A 145 17.54 -15.70 17.62
N CYS A 146 17.37 -14.42 17.26
CA CYS A 146 16.32 -13.56 17.79
C CYS A 146 14.90 -14.11 17.58
N LEU A 147 14.69 -14.83 16.46
CA LEU A 147 13.42 -15.44 16.10
C LEU A 147 13.29 -16.90 16.55
N ASN A 148 14.29 -17.47 17.25
CA ASN A 148 14.34 -18.89 17.62
C ASN A 148 14.15 -19.85 16.43
N LEU A 149 14.66 -19.49 15.25
CA LEU A 149 14.53 -20.30 14.04
C LEU A 149 15.59 -21.42 14.03
N THR A 150 15.16 -22.66 14.24
CA THR A 150 16.02 -23.85 14.17
C THR A 150 15.99 -24.49 12.77
N GLY A 151 17.15 -24.86 12.22
CA GLY A 151 17.25 -25.56 10.94
C GLY A 151 16.89 -24.70 9.71
N LYS A 152 16.45 -25.35 8.61
CA LYS A 152 16.03 -24.69 7.35
C LYS A 152 14.64 -24.03 7.40
N ASP A 153 14.03 -23.92 8.59
CA ASP A 153 12.64 -23.51 8.71
C ASP A 153 12.40 -22.12 8.11
N SER A 154 11.34 -22.02 7.32
CA SER A 154 11.02 -20.90 6.41
C SER A 154 9.90 -19.99 6.95
N ARG A 155 9.41 -20.25 8.17
CA ARG A 155 8.23 -19.58 8.76
C ARG A 155 8.61 -18.43 9.69
N CYS A 156 9.40 -17.49 9.17
CA CYS A 156 9.82 -16.30 9.91
C CYS A 156 8.66 -15.42 10.44
N GLU A 157 7.52 -15.41 9.73
CA GLU A 157 6.29 -14.72 10.17
C GLU A 157 5.80 -15.24 11.53
N LYS A 158 5.53 -16.55 11.63
CA LYS A 158 4.98 -17.15 12.85
C LYS A 158 5.94 -16.99 14.02
N ALA A 159 7.22 -17.22 13.77
CA ALA A 159 8.27 -17.03 14.76
C ALA A 159 8.35 -15.58 15.26
N ALA A 160 8.27 -14.60 14.36
CA ALA A 160 8.25 -13.19 14.74
C ALA A 160 6.99 -12.84 15.53
N GLN A 161 5.82 -13.34 15.11
CA GLN A 161 4.57 -13.14 15.83
C GLN A 161 4.63 -13.70 17.27
N GLU A 162 5.18 -14.90 17.46
CA GLU A 162 5.36 -15.50 18.78
C GLU A 162 6.23 -14.64 19.71
N VAL A 163 7.33 -14.07 19.18
CA VAL A 163 8.18 -13.12 19.93
C VAL A 163 7.40 -11.86 20.30
N LEU A 164 6.58 -11.31 19.39
CA LEU A 164 5.81 -10.08 19.63
C LEU A 164 4.68 -10.27 20.65
N GLN A 165 4.05 -11.44 20.65
CA GLN A 165 2.92 -11.77 21.52
C GLN A 165 3.35 -12.32 22.89
N ARG A 166 4.65 -12.62 23.08
CA ARG A 166 5.20 -13.07 24.36
C ARG A 166 4.85 -12.10 25.49
N GLN A 167 4.34 -12.65 26.59
CA GLN A 167 4.02 -11.91 27.80
C GLN A 167 5.23 -11.92 28.73
N TYR A 168 5.51 -10.76 29.33
CA TYR A 168 6.61 -10.58 30.26
C TYR A 168 6.04 -10.14 31.61
N TYR A 169 6.22 -10.98 32.64
CA TYR A 169 5.79 -10.67 34.01
C TYR A 169 6.79 -9.77 34.76
N THR A 170 8.02 -9.70 34.26
CA THR A 170 9.11 -8.85 34.74
C THR A 170 9.62 -7.94 33.63
N ALA A 171 10.47 -6.97 33.98
CA ALA A 171 11.07 -6.09 32.98
C ALA A 171 11.92 -6.88 31.96
N MET A 172 11.69 -6.64 30.67
CA MET A 172 12.44 -7.30 29.59
C MET A 172 13.96 -7.07 29.71
N HIS A 173 14.71 -8.16 29.58
CA HIS A 173 16.17 -8.11 29.48
C HIS A 173 16.64 -7.50 28.16
N ALA A 174 17.92 -7.11 28.08
CA ALA A 174 18.49 -6.46 26.89
C ALA A 174 18.34 -7.32 25.62
N GLU A 175 18.55 -8.64 25.75
CA GLU A 175 18.40 -9.60 24.65
C GLU A 175 16.95 -9.75 24.20
N GLU A 176 16.00 -9.78 25.14
CA GLU A 176 14.57 -9.85 24.82
C GLU A 176 14.08 -8.58 24.11
N LYS A 177 14.54 -7.41 24.56
CA LYS A 177 14.29 -6.13 23.88
C LYS A 177 14.87 -6.11 22.47
N ALA A 178 16.07 -6.64 22.28
CA ALA A 178 16.72 -6.78 20.98
C ALA A 178 15.90 -7.69 20.05
N SER A 179 15.54 -8.88 20.52
CA SER A 179 14.72 -9.84 19.77
C SER A 179 13.34 -9.28 19.43
N PHE A 180 12.71 -8.55 20.34
CA PHE A 180 11.44 -7.87 20.07
C PHE A 180 11.57 -6.84 18.93
N LYS A 181 12.59 -5.99 18.95
CA LYS A 181 12.84 -5.00 17.88
C LYS A 181 13.05 -5.67 16.53
N VAL A 182 13.85 -6.73 16.48
CA VAL A 182 14.09 -7.52 15.25
C VAL A 182 12.81 -8.17 14.76
N ALA A 183 12.07 -8.85 15.64
CA ALA A 183 10.82 -9.51 15.32
C ALA A 183 9.77 -8.52 14.81
N PHE A 184 9.70 -7.32 15.38
CA PHE A 184 8.77 -6.29 14.94
C PHE A 184 9.00 -5.89 13.48
N VAL A 185 10.26 -5.62 13.12
CA VAL A 185 10.60 -5.23 11.74
C VAL A 185 10.39 -6.41 10.79
N VAL A 186 10.82 -7.63 11.15
CA VAL A 186 10.58 -8.82 10.31
C VAL A 186 9.10 -9.05 10.10
N PHE A 187 8.30 -9.06 11.17
CA PHE A 187 6.85 -9.26 11.09
C PHE A 187 6.20 -8.19 10.21
N PHE A 188 6.51 -6.91 10.44
CA PHE A 188 5.93 -5.82 9.66
C PHE A 188 6.30 -5.91 8.17
N PHE A 189 7.57 -6.13 7.82
CA PHE A 189 7.95 -6.21 6.41
C PHE A 189 7.44 -7.46 5.70
N VAL A 190 7.35 -8.59 6.42
CA VAL A 190 6.78 -9.82 5.87
C VAL A 190 5.26 -9.71 5.72
N MET A 191 4.55 -9.03 6.62
CA MET A 191 3.07 -8.92 6.62
C MET A 191 2.50 -7.71 5.86
N ALA A 192 3.11 -6.53 6.01
CA ALA A 192 2.62 -5.26 5.47
C ALA A 192 3.24 -4.86 4.13
N THR A 193 4.41 -5.40 3.80
CA THR A 193 5.13 -5.13 2.53
C THR A 193 5.12 -6.35 1.60
N LEU A 194 4.73 -7.52 2.12
CA LEU A 194 4.61 -8.81 1.47
C LEU A 194 5.69 -9.17 0.47
N PHE A 195 6.74 -9.79 0.99
CA PHE A 195 7.39 -10.85 0.26
C PHE A 195 6.46 -12.05 0.21
N ALA A 196 6.14 -12.51 -1.00
CA ALA A 196 5.72 -13.88 -1.23
C ALA A 196 6.63 -14.86 -0.47
N PRO A 197 6.19 -16.09 -0.13
CA PRO A 197 7.18 -17.15 0.01
C PRO A 197 7.97 -17.23 -1.32
N PRO A 198 9.31 -17.22 -1.26
CA PRO A 198 10.11 -17.82 -2.31
C PRO A 198 9.47 -19.14 -2.75
N SER A 199 9.42 -19.37 -4.05
CA SER A 199 9.73 -20.72 -4.54
C SER A 199 11.04 -21.15 -3.85
N LYS A 200 11.27 -22.45 -3.63
CA LYS A 200 12.30 -23.04 -2.74
C LYS A 200 13.76 -22.50 -2.84
N HIS A 201 14.06 -21.52 -3.70
CA HIS A 201 15.37 -20.99 -4.05
C HIS A 201 15.55 -19.46 -3.91
N ASP A 202 14.53 -18.66 -3.59
CA ASP A 202 14.70 -17.19 -3.60
C ASP A 202 15.29 -16.65 -2.29
N HIS A 203 16.47 -16.03 -2.39
CA HIS A 203 17.24 -15.45 -1.29
C HIS A 203 16.71 -14.06 -0.86
N SER A 204 15.62 -13.60 -1.51
CA SER A 204 14.99 -12.28 -1.34
C SER A 204 14.38 -12.01 0.05
N ARG A 205 14.26 -13.02 0.92
CA ARG A 205 13.64 -12.87 2.26
C ARG A 205 14.52 -12.22 3.33
N THR A 206 15.82 -12.08 3.07
CA THR A 206 16.81 -11.72 4.10
C THR A 206 17.72 -10.56 3.70
N ASP A 207 17.40 -9.86 2.62
CA ASP A 207 18.19 -8.72 2.13
C ASP A 207 18.26 -7.59 3.19
N PHE A 208 17.14 -7.29 3.85
CA PHE A 208 17.08 -6.32 4.95
C PHE A 208 17.63 -6.84 6.29
N TRP A 209 17.88 -8.15 6.44
CA TRP A 209 18.33 -8.72 7.73
C TRP A 209 19.70 -8.20 8.14
N ALA A 210 20.53 -7.78 7.19
CA ALA A 210 21.79 -7.12 7.47
C ALA A 210 21.61 -5.86 8.32
N ALA A 211 20.51 -5.12 8.13
CA ALA A 211 20.17 -3.93 8.92
C ALA A 211 19.61 -4.27 10.32
N LEU A 212 19.24 -5.52 10.56
CA LEU A 212 18.68 -6.00 11.83
C LEU A 212 19.75 -6.57 12.76
N GLY A 213 20.96 -6.80 12.27
CA GLY A 213 22.08 -7.32 13.03
C GLY A 213 22.49 -6.48 14.26
N ARG A 214 22.08 -5.21 14.29
CA ARG A 214 22.27 -4.31 15.43
C ARG A 214 20.94 -3.65 15.79
N PRO A 215 20.18 -4.21 16.73
CA PRO A 215 18.81 -3.76 17.03
C PRO A 215 18.68 -2.28 17.44
N ASN A 216 19.73 -1.71 18.04
CA ASN A 216 19.75 -0.31 18.42
C ASN A 216 20.08 0.64 17.26
N GLU A 217 20.67 0.14 16.16
CA GLU A 217 20.95 0.93 14.97
C GLU A 217 19.82 0.84 13.92
N ILE A 218 18.78 0.03 14.14
CA ILE A 218 17.66 -0.14 13.19
C ILE A 218 17.09 1.21 12.73
N GLY A 219 16.90 2.17 13.63
CA GLY A 219 16.37 3.49 13.30
C GLY A 219 17.30 4.39 12.47
N SER A 220 18.58 4.01 12.32
CA SER A 220 19.58 4.75 11.53
C SER A 220 19.59 4.40 10.04
N TYR A 221 18.71 3.51 9.60
CA TYR A 221 18.60 3.09 8.20
C TYR A 221 17.43 3.77 7.49
N ASP A 222 17.57 3.99 6.18
CA ASP A 222 16.55 4.54 5.31
C ASP A 222 15.56 3.44 4.86
N TRP A 223 14.62 3.12 5.74
CA TRP A 223 13.56 2.14 5.49
C TRP A 223 12.53 2.62 4.45
N SER A 224 12.34 3.93 4.33
CA SER A 224 11.39 4.49 3.37
C SER A 224 11.83 4.27 1.92
N SER A 225 13.13 4.45 1.63
CA SER A 225 13.71 4.10 0.32
C SER A 225 13.58 2.60 0.02
N TYR A 226 13.74 1.75 1.04
CA TYR A 226 13.56 0.30 0.89
C TYR A 226 12.12 -0.07 0.48
N VAL A 227 11.11 0.52 1.14
CA VAL A 227 9.69 0.34 0.79
C VAL A 227 9.43 0.73 -0.67
N ILE A 228 9.98 1.86 -1.13
CA ILE A 228 9.84 2.32 -2.52
C ILE A 228 10.48 1.33 -3.49
N GLY A 229 11.71 0.88 -3.22
CA GLY A 229 12.39 -0.08 -4.07
C GLY A 229 11.57 -1.35 -4.29
N HIS A 230 11.01 -1.92 -3.23
CA HIS A 230 10.14 -3.11 -3.34
C HIS A 230 8.81 -2.83 -4.02
N LEU A 231 8.25 -1.65 -3.82
CA LEU A 231 7.01 -1.25 -4.49
C LEU A 231 7.21 -1.14 -6.01
N LEU A 232 8.28 -0.49 -6.45
CA LEU A 232 8.60 -0.34 -7.86
C LEU A 232 8.96 -1.69 -8.50
N PHE A 233 9.70 -2.54 -7.79
CA PHE A 233 9.94 -3.93 -8.22
C PHE A 233 8.63 -4.70 -8.40
N ALA A 234 7.70 -4.59 -7.45
CA ALA A 234 6.40 -5.24 -7.53
C ALA A 234 5.55 -4.73 -8.70
N ALA A 235 5.59 -3.42 -8.97
CA ALA A 235 4.92 -2.83 -10.13
C ALA A 235 5.50 -3.39 -11.45
N ALA A 236 6.83 -3.37 -11.61
CA ALA A 236 7.50 -3.90 -12.78
C ALA A 236 7.18 -5.39 -13.00
N LYS A 237 7.22 -6.18 -11.92
CA LYS A 237 6.90 -7.60 -11.95
C LYS A 237 5.46 -7.86 -12.39
N LEU A 238 4.48 -7.19 -11.76
CA LEU A 238 3.07 -7.34 -12.12
C LEU A 238 2.82 -6.97 -13.59
N GLN A 239 3.39 -5.86 -14.07
CA GLN A 239 3.26 -5.42 -15.46
C GLN A 239 3.87 -6.43 -16.44
N SER A 240 5.02 -7.02 -16.10
CA SER A 240 5.62 -8.14 -16.86
C SER A 240 4.71 -9.36 -16.86
N ASP A 241 4.20 -9.77 -15.70
CA ASP A 241 3.37 -10.98 -15.54
C ASP A 241 2.06 -10.86 -16.32
N LEU A 242 1.45 -9.67 -16.35
CA LEU A 242 0.29 -9.36 -17.18
C LEU A 242 0.59 -9.45 -18.68
N THR A 243 1.76 -8.96 -19.10
CA THR A 243 2.20 -9.04 -20.51
C THR A 243 2.44 -10.49 -20.94
N LYS A 244 2.87 -11.34 -20.00
CA LYS A 244 3.10 -12.78 -20.20
C LYS A 244 1.82 -13.63 -20.04
N ASN A 245 0.67 -13.01 -19.78
CA ASN A 245 -0.60 -13.70 -19.49
C ASN A 245 -0.47 -14.77 -18.39
N ILE A 246 0.29 -14.48 -17.32
CA ILE A 246 0.38 -15.38 -16.17
C ILE A 246 -1.00 -15.45 -15.50
N HIS A 247 -1.53 -16.65 -15.36
CA HIS A 247 -2.75 -16.87 -14.57
C HIS A 247 -2.48 -16.55 -13.10
N SER A 248 -3.33 -15.70 -12.52
CA SER A 248 -3.30 -15.31 -11.11
C SER A 248 -1.97 -14.70 -10.64
N PRO A 249 -1.57 -13.54 -11.18
CA PRO A 249 -0.30 -12.93 -10.79
C PRO A 249 -0.36 -12.46 -9.33
N LEU A 250 0.72 -12.72 -8.61
CA LEU A 250 0.83 -12.42 -7.19
C LEU A 250 1.11 -10.93 -6.97
N ILE A 251 0.26 -10.29 -6.16
CA ILE A 251 0.46 -8.89 -5.77
C ILE A 251 1.38 -8.81 -4.55
N THR A 252 2.57 -8.22 -4.74
CA THR A 252 3.58 -7.97 -3.70
C THR A 252 3.81 -6.47 -3.48
N GLY A 253 4.62 -6.11 -2.48
CA GLY A 253 5.00 -4.71 -2.20
C GLY A 253 4.05 -4.00 -1.25
N CYS A 254 4.42 -2.78 -0.84
CA CYS A 254 3.63 -1.96 0.09
C CYS A 254 2.45 -1.28 -0.61
N ILE A 255 1.46 -2.07 -1.01
CA ILE A 255 0.27 -1.60 -1.74
C ILE A 255 -0.51 -0.55 -0.94
N LEU A 256 -0.56 -0.70 0.39
CA LEU A 256 -1.23 0.24 1.27
C LEU A 256 -0.70 1.67 1.09
N PHE A 257 0.60 1.83 0.79
CA PHE A 257 1.18 3.13 0.49
C PHE A 257 0.54 3.78 -0.74
N LEU A 258 0.41 3.03 -1.84
CA LEU A 258 -0.21 3.56 -3.07
C LEU A 258 -1.66 3.96 -2.83
N GLN A 259 -2.41 3.19 -2.04
CA GLN A 259 -3.80 3.51 -1.70
C GLN A 259 -3.89 4.80 -0.87
N VAL A 260 -3.07 4.92 0.18
CA VAL A 260 -2.97 6.13 1.03
C VAL A 260 -2.55 7.36 0.23
N LEU A 261 -1.61 7.19 -0.69
CA LEU A 261 -1.13 8.25 -1.57
C LEU A 261 -2.24 8.69 -2.53
N TYR A 262 -2.80 7.76 -3.31
CA TYR A 262 -3.80 8.06 -4.33
C TYR A 262 -5.07 8.67 -3.74
N LEU A 263 -5.69 7.98 -2.78
CA LEU A 263 -6.93 8.44 -2.14
C LEU A 263 -6.71 9.76 -1.37
N GLY A 264 -5.50 9.99 -0.84
CA GLY A 264 -5.15 11.26 -0.22
C GLY A 264 -4.85 12.40 -1.21
N SER A 265 -4.70 12.10 -2.50
CA SER A 265 -4.30 13.07 -3.54
C SER A 265 -5.45 13.52 -4.43
N ILE A 266 -6.53 12.74 -4.52
CA ILE A 266 -7.72 13.07 -5.29
C ILE A 266 -8.72 13.90 -4.47
N ASP A 267 -9.44 14.79 -5.14
CA ASP A 267 -10.50 15.59 -4.54
C ASP A 267 -11.80 14.77 -4.46
N LEU A 268 -12.23 14.52 -3.23
CA LEU A 268 -13.47 13.79 -2.89
C LEU A 268 -14.44 14.69 -2.12
N GLY A 269 -14.28 16.02 -2.21
CA GLY A 269 -15.12 17.00 -1.55
C GLY A 269 -15.14 16.82 -0.03
N VAL A 270 -16.32 16.49 0.52
CA VAL A 270 -16.51 16.33 1.97
C VAL A 270 -15.70 15.18 2.60
N LEU A 271 -15.19 14.24 1.79
CA LEU A 271 -14.36 13.15 2.28
C LEU A 271 -12.87 13.52 2.40
N ASN A 272 -12.47 14.69 1.90
CA ASN A 272 -11.10 15.18 1.97
C ASN A 272 -10.61 15.23 3.42
N MET A 273 -9.38 14.75 3.61
CA MET A 273 -8.74 14.73 4.93
C MET A 273 -7.78 15.90 5.07
N PRO A 274 -7.61 16.45 6.28
CA PRO A 274 -6.58 17.44 6.53
C PRO A 274 -5.20 16.77 6.41
N HIS A 275 -4.22 17.48 5.84
CA HIS A 275 -2.85 17.00 5.61
C HIS A 275 -1.86 17.47 6.70
N ASN A 276 -2.35 17.61 7.94
CA ASN A 276 -1.57 18.07 9.10
C ASN A 276 -1.38 17.01 10.20
N SER A 277 -1.96 15.81 10.03
CA SER A 277 -1.86 14.71 11.00
C SER A 277 -1.08 13.54 10.41
N PHE A 278 -0.14 13.01 11.20
CA PHE A 278 0.77 11.93 10.80
C PHE A 278 0.82 10.82 11.87
N PRO A 279 1.02 9.54 11.48
CA PRO A 279 1.15 9.04 10.10
C PRO A 279 -0.16 9.16 9.33
N ARG A 280 -0.12 9.32 8.00
CA ARG A 280 -1.34 9.48 7.19
C ARG A 280 -2.21 8.22 7.20
N SER A 281 -1.59 7.04 7.25
CA SER A 281 -2.29 5.75 7.21
C SER A 281 -3.37 5.61 8.30
N GLN A 282 -3.19 6.25 9.46
CA GLN A 282 -4.15 6.17 10.58
C GLN A 282 -5.58 6.59 10.20
N TRP A 283 -5.72 7.48 9.22
CA TRP A 283 -7.03 8.01 8.81
C TRP A 283 -7.73 7.14 7.76
N PHE A 284 -7.03 6.19 7.16
CA PHE A 284 -7.59 5.30 6.14
C PHE A 284 -8.21 4.08 6.82
N THR A 285 -9.30 4.28 7.57
CA THR A 285 -10.09 3.19 8.16
C THR A 285 -10.88 2.43 7.08
N PRO A 286 -11.32 1.19 7.32
CA PRO A 286 -12.12 0.44 6.35
C PRO A 286 -13.35 1.21 5.84
N GLU A 287 -14.08 1.85 6.75
CA GLU A 287 -15.26 2.65 6.43
C GLU A 287 -14.91 3.83 5.54
N ARG A 288 -13.81 4.51 5.87
CA ARG A 288 -13.36 5.68 5.13
C ARG A 288 -12.85 5.31 3.75
N ILE A 289 -12.01 4.27 3.64
CA ILE A 289 -11.58 3.74 2.34
C ILE A 289 -12.82 3.36 1.52
N ARG A 290 -13.77 2.62 2.08
CA ARG A 290 -15.01 2.23 1.36
C ARG A 290 -15.79 3.45 0.86
N ALA A 291 -15.96 4.47 1.69
CA ALA A 291 -16.64 5.71 1.29
C ALA A 291 -15.88 6.47 0.19
N MET A 292 -14.55 6.57 0.32
CA MET A 292 -13.69 7.21 -0.69
C MET A 292 -13.74 6.46 -2.01
N LEU A 293 -13.73 5.12 -1.98
CA LEU A 293 -13.86 4.29 -3.18
C LEU A 293 -15.24 4.38 -3.80
N ALA A 294 -16.31 4.46 -3.00
CA ALA A 294 -17.66 4.71 -3.52
C ALA A 294 -17.71 6.06 -4.24
N ALA A 295 -17.13 7.11 -3.65
CA ALA A 295 -17.04 8.42 -4.29
C ALA A 295 -16.16 8.42 -5.56
N ASP A 296 -15.08 7.62 -5.57
CA ASP A 296 -14.19 7.45 -6.72
C ASP A 296 -14.83 6.58 -7.84
N THR A 297 -15.81 5.75 -7.51
CA THR A 297 -16.52 4.85 -8.44
C THR A 297 -17.81 5.42 -9.03
N VAL A 298 -18.46 6.40 -8.38
CA VAL A 298 -19.63 7.10 -8.93
C VAL A 298 -19.31 7.89 -10.22
N HIS A 299 -18.03 8.08 -10.57
CA HIS A 299 -17.61 8.91 -11.72
C HIS A 299 -16.60 8.30 -12.72
N ASN A 300 -16.40 6.98 -12.78
CA ASN A 300 -15.55 6.35 -13.81
C ASN A 300 -14.16 7.05 -13.97
N LEU A 301 -13.33 7.03 -12.92
CA LEU A 301 -11.93 7.51 -12.94
C LEU A 301 -11.74 9.01 -13.22
N ARG A 302 -12.31 9.91 -12.41
CA ARG A 302 -12.21 11.38 -12.60
C ARG A 302 -12.03 12.22 -11.33
N GLY A 303 -11.51 11.67 -10.23
CA GLY A 303 -11.03 12.52 -9.13
C GLY A 303 -9.93 13.45 -9.65
N MET A 304 -10.20 14.76 -9.66
CA MET A 304 -9.17 15.75 -9.99
C MET A 304 -8.13 15.77 -8.87
N PRO A 305 -6.85 16.03 -9.15
CA PRO A 305 -5.87 16.27 -8.12
C PRO A 305 -6.36 17.40 -7.22
N ARG A 306 -6.22 17.23 -5.90
CA ARG A 306 -6.49 18.30 -4.95
C ARG A 306 -5.59 19.51 -5.23
N PRO A 307 -5.98 20.72 -4.79
CA PRO A 307 -5.08 21.87 -4.85
C PRO A 307 -3.74 21.56 -4.16
N SER A 308 -2.64 21.87 -4.83
CA SER A 308 -1.28 21.54 -4.33
C SER A 308 -0.99 22.15 -2.95
N ALA A 309 -1.57 23.31 -2.64
CA ALA A 309 -1.46 23.95 -1.33
C ALA A 309 -2.05 23.13 -0.17
N GLU A 310 -2.99 22.22 -0.46
CA GLU A 310 -3.68 21.41 0.55
C GLU A 310 -3.06 20.03 0.76
N VAL A 311 -2.04 19.66 -0.03
CA VAL A 311 -1.49 18.31 -0.07
C VAL A 311 -0.05 18.28 0.41
N CYS A 312 0.23 17.46 1.42
CA CYS A 312 1.56 17.30 2.00
C CYS A 312 2.56 16.50 1.15
N TYR A 313 2.08 15.80 0.11
CA TYR A 313 2.89 14.86 -0.67
C TYR A 313 3.83 15.54 -1.67
N THR A 314 4.83 14.81 -2.14
CA THR A 314 5.88 15.35 -3.02
C THR A 314 5.34 15.90 -4.33
N TRP A 315 4.37 15.23 -4.97
CA TRP A 315 3.80 15.70 -6.24
C TRP A 315 3.26 17.13 -6.14
N ALA A 316 2.61 17.48 -5.02
CA ALA A 316 2.03 18.80 -4.82
C ALA A 316 3.12 19.88 -4.72
N LYS A 317 4.24 19.55 -4.08
CA LYS A 317 5.42 20.45 -3.99
C LYS A 317 6.08 20.66 -5.36
N MET A 318 6.11 19.61 -6.20
CA MET A 318 6.65 19.72 -7.56
C MET A 318 5.76 20.55 -8.47
N SER A 319 4.43 20.37 -8.40
CA SER A 319 3.47 21.17 -9.16
C SER A 319 3.54 22.66 -8.79
N GLY A 320 3.70 22.99 -7.50
CA GLY A 320 3.88 24.37 -7.04
C GLY A 320 5.16 25.03 -7.55
N ARG A 321 6.27 24.27 -7.65
CA ARG A 321 7.54 24.77 -8.23
C ARG A 321 7.42 25.03 -9.74
N ALA A 322 6.73 24.18 -10.48
CA ALA A 322 6.47 24.40 -11.91
C ALA A 322 5.59 25.64 -12.15
N GLN A 323 4.59 25.89 -11.28
CA GLN A 323 3.77 27.09 -11.32
C GLN A 323 4.54 28.36 -10.91
N GLN A 324 5.43 28.28 -9.92
CA GLN A 324 6.30 29.40 -9.55
C GLN A 324 7.27 29.74 -10.67
N HIS A 325 7.89 28.74 -11.30
CA HIS A 325 8.78 28.97 -12.45
C HIS A 325 8.05 29.63 -13.62
N SER A 326 6.84 29.17 -13.97
CA SER A 326 6.04 29.80 -15.04
C SER A 326 5.58 31.22 -14.68
N THR A 327 5.34 31.50 -13.39
CA THR A 327 4.99 32.85 -12.92
C THR A 327 6.21 33.77 -12.94
N THR A 328 7.39 33.30 -12.55
CA THR A 328 8.64 34.08 -12.67
C THR A 328 9.01 34.30 -14.14
N THR A 329 8.86 33.32 -15.03
CA THR A 329 9.10 33.51 -16.46
C THR A 329 8.10 34.52 -17.05
N ARG A 330 6.82 34.45 -16.69
CA ARG A 330 5.82 35.45 -17.11
C ARG A 330 6.07 36.85 -16.55
N LEU A 331 6.54 36.96 -15.30
CA LEU A 331 6.92 38.24 -14.70
C LEU A 331 8.21 38.80 -15.33
N PHE A 332 9.16 37.94 -15.70
CA PHE A 332 10.38 38.32 -16.41
C PHE A 332 10.05 38.77 -17.85
N ASP A 333 9.19 38.04 -18.56
CA ASP A 333 8.72 38.40 -19.90
C ASP A 333 7.87 39.68 -19.88
N ALA A 334 7.03 39.86 -18.86
CA ALA A 334 6.30 41.10 -18.65
C ALA A 334 7.25 42.27 -18.34
N ALA A 335 8.25 42.08 -17.47
CA ALA A 335 9.25 43.09 -17.17
C ALA A 335 10.08 43.49 -18.42
N MET A 336 10.48 42.51 -19.23
CA MET A 336 11.19 42.76 -20.50
C MET A 336 10.31 43.49 -21.53
N HIS A 337 9.00 43.20 -21.57
CA HIS A 337 8.04 43.94 -22.40
C HIS A 337 7.83 45.39 -21.92
N TRP A 338 7.88 45.66 -20.61
CA TRP A 338 7.82 47.04 -20.10
C TRP A 338 9.11 47.82 -20.40
N VAL A 339 10.28 47.17 -20.35
CA VAL A 339 11.56 47.79 -20.74
C VAL A 339 11.58 48.13 -22.24
N SER A 340 11.02 47.28 -23.10
CA SER A 340 10.93 47.58 -24.54
C SER A 340 9.93 48.70 -24.85
N VAL A 341 8.84 48.83 -24.08
CA VAL A 341 7.85 49.91 -24.24
C VAL A 341 8.41 51.26 -23.77
N LEU A 342 9.25 51.29 -22.72
CA LEU A 342 9.86 52.53 -22.23
C LEU A 342 10.97 53.05 -23.15
N ASN A 343 11.72 52.16 -23.82
CA ASN A 343 12.74 52.53 -24.81
C ASN A 343 12.19 53.04 -26.16
N ILE A 344 10.87 53.09 -26.34
CA ILE A 344 10.21 53.61 -27.56
C ILE A 344 9.70 55.06 -27.33
N SER A 345 9.99 55.68 -26.18
CA SER A 345 9.51 57.04 -25.83
C SER A 345 10.59 58.13 -25.75
N GLU A 346 11.83 57.84 -26.17
CA GLU A 346 12.95 58.81 -26.21
C GLU A 346 13.56 59.04 -27.61
N GLU A 347 12.78 58.84 -28.69
CA GLU A 347 13.01 59.46 -30.00
C GLU A 347 11.78 60.29 -30.40
#